data_AF-T0MKL0-F1
#
_entry.id   AF-T0MKL0-F1
#
_cell.length_a   1.000
_cell.length_b   1.000
_cell.length_c   1.000
_cell.angle_alpha   90.00
_cell.angle_beta   90.00
_cell.angle_gamma   90.00
#
_symmetry.space_group_name_H-M   'P 1'
#
loop_
_entity.id
_entity.type
_entity.pdbx_description
1 polymer ?
#
loop_
_entity_poly.entity_id
_entity_poly.type
_entity_poly.pdbx_seq_one_letter_code
_entity_poly.pdbx_strand_id
1 'polypeptide(L)'
;MEIVHDIIKSIEKIQKPHIFDKFRQILSKSKKLSKKDSIDLANICKTRNLFDILNLELTVKESRIIANILKSIKIRNIEDVIYILCTKNDVNTPVLLSSILSRKFNVDITPVINYLKNILKGDIKLNYLHLLKVIDKNYPTFIDEDILNFCKNNGHDICKSILNLDMEIC
;
A
#
# COMPACT_ATOMS: atom_id res chain seq x y z
N MET A 1 -2.90 19.84 42.44
CA MET A 1 -2.74 20.05 40.99
C MET A 1 -1.36 19.60 40.48
N GLU A 2 -0.29 19.61 41.28
CA GLU A 2 1.04 19.12 40.88
C GLU A 2 1.11 17.64 40.51
N ILE A 3 0.42 16.76 41.25
CA ILE A 3 0.42 15.31 41.02
C ILE A 3 -0.08 14.96 39.60
N VAL A 4 -1.09 15.65 39.10
CA VAL A 4 -1.62 15.44 37.73
C VAL A 4 -0.59 15.87 36.69
N HIS A 5 0.13 16.96 36.95
CA HIS A 5 1.15 17.49 36.05
C HIS A 5 2.38 16.57 35.97
N ASP A 6 2.76 15.96 37.09
CA ASP A 6 3.86 15.00 37.16
C ASP A 6 3.50 13.63 36.58
N ILE A 7 2.24 13.21 36.72
CA ILE A 7 1.71 12.03 36.02
C ILE A 7 1.71 12.26 34.51
N ILE A 8 1.24 13.41 34.02
CA ILE A 8 1.25 13.75 32.59
C ILE A 8 2.69 13.77 32.04
N LYS A 9 3.63 14.44 32.72
CA LYS A 9 5.05 14.45 32.31
C LYS A 9 5.69 13.06 32.33
N SER A 10 5.24 12.19 33.23
CA SER A 10 5.73 10.81 33.31
C SER A 10 5.15 9.93 32.20
N ILE A 11 3.87 10.09 31.86
CA ILE A 11 3.23 9.43 30.72
C ILE A 11 3.86 9.86 29.38
N GLU A 12 4.14 11.16 29.22
CA GLU A 12 4.84 11.72 28.06
C GLU A 12 6.28 11.21 27.92
N LYS A 13 6.97 10.92 29.04
CA LYS A 13 8.31 10.31 29.04
C LYS A 13 8.30 8.81 28.71
N ILE A 14 7.18 8.11 28.92
CA ILE A 14 7.06 6.66 28.69
C ILE A 14 6.74 6.35 27.22
N GLN A 15 6.01 7.21 26.51
CA GLN A 15 5.77 7.05 25.08
C GLN A 15 6.86 7.72 24.26
N LYS A 16 7.93 6.98 23.94
CA LYS A 16 8.79 7.40 22.82
C LYS A 16 7.91 7.51 21.58
N PRO A 17 7.83 8.69 20.93
CA PRO A 17 7.01 8.86 19.75
C PRO A 17 7.46 7.86 18.68
N HIS A 18 6.50 7.29 17.96
CA HIS A 18 6.80 6.36 16.88
C HIS A 18 7.68 7.08 15.85
N ILE A 19 8.62 6.37 15.23
CA ILE A 19 9.57 6.97 14.28
C ILE A 19 8.89 7.69 13.11
N PHE A 20 7.64 7.30 12.82
CA PHE A 20 6.81 7.92 11.80
C PHE A 20 6.11 9.22 12.23
N ASP A 21 5.97 9.48 13.54
CA ASP A 21 5.18 10.61 14.06
C ASP A 21 5.73 11.96 13.62
N LYS A 22 7.06 12.07 13.46
CA LYS A 22 7.69 13.25 12.84
C LYS A 22 7.05 13.58 11.48
N PHE A 23 6.89 12.58 10.62
CA PHE A 23 6.37 12.78 9.27
C PHE A 23 4.86 13.01 9.27
N ARG A 24 4.13 12.33 10.16
CA ARG A 24 2.70 12.57 10.38
C ARG A 24 2.42 14.02 10.79
N GLN A 25 3.20 14.58 11.70
CA GLN A 25 3.09 15.99 12.10
C GLN A 25 3.40 16.97 10.95
N ILE A 26 4.36 16.65 10.09
CA ILE A 26 4.63 17.46 8.89
C ILE A 26 3.45 17.35 7.92
N LEU A 27 2.94 16.14 7.70
CA LEU A 27 1.83 15.87 6.79
C LEU A 27 0.49 16.38 7.31
N SER A 28 0.30 16.63 8.61
CA SER A 28 -0.92 17.31 9.08
C SER A 28 -0.92 18.79 8.69
N LYS A 29 0.25 19.42 8.60
CA LYS A 29 0.43 20.84 8.27
C LYS A 29 0.67 21.13 6.79
N SER A 30 1.28 20.18 6.06
CA SER A 30 1.68 20.33 4.65
C SER A 30 1.14 19.21 3.79
N LYS A 31 0.80 19.48 2.52
CA LYS A 31 0.38 18.46 1.56
C LYS A 31 1.49 17.48 1.17
N LYS A 32 2.76 17.84 1.33
CA LYS A 32 3.92 17.08 0.85
C LYS A 32 5.06 17.13 1.86
N LEU A 33 5.91 16.11 1.86
CA LEU A 33 7.20 16.16 2.56
C LEU A 33 8.20 17.01 1.77
N SER A 34 9.14 17.64 2.48
CA SER A 34 10.30 18.26 1.84
C SER A 34 11.16 17.18 1.16
N LYS A 35 12.08 17.58 0.27
CA LYS A 35 13.04 16.63 -0.33
C LYS A 35 13.88 15.94 0.75
N LYS A 36 14.32 16.69 1.76
CA LYS A 36 15.10 16.17 2.89
C LYS A 36 14.30 15.14 3.68
N ASP A 37 13.07 15.48 4.10
CA ASP A 37 12.24 14.55 4.88
C ASP A 37 11.82 13.32 4.08
N SER A 38 11.64 13.46 2.76
CA SER A 38 11.36 12.31 1.88
C SER A 38 12.55 11.34 1.83
N ILE A 39 13.78 11.87 1.79
CA ILE A 39 15.01 11.05 1.84
C ILE A 39 15.16 10.39 3.21
N ASP A 40 14.91 11.12 4.30
CA ASP A 40 14.95 10.58 5.66
C ASP A 40 13.96 9.42 5.82
N LEU A 41 12.70 9.62 5.39
CA LEU A 41 11.68 8.57 5.44
C LEU A 41 12.03 7.38 4.54
N ALA A 42 12.59 7.62 3.35
CA ALA A 42 13.07 6.56 2.48
C ALA A 42 14.18 5.73 3.12
N ASN A 43 15.08 6.35 3.88
CA ASN A 43 16.12 5.64 4.61
C ASN A 43 15.54 4.81 5.76
N ILE A 44 14.54 5.33 6.48
CA ILE A 44 13.82 4.59 7.52
C ILE A 44 13.12 3.36 6.92
N CYS A 45 12.42 3.51 5.79
CA CYS A 45 11.72 2.42 5.10
C CYS A 45 12.66 1.34 4.53
N LYS A 46 13.98 1.56 4.48
CA LYS A 46 14.97 0.52 4.12
C LYS A 46 15.37 -0.36 5.30
N THR A 47 14.92 -0.04 6.51
CA THR A 47 15.22 -0.74 7.76
C THR A 47 14.02 -1.58 8.23
N ARG A 48 14.16 -2.30 9.34
CA ARG A 48 13.05 -3.05 9.97
C ARG A 48 11.87 -2.16 10.39
N ASN A 49 12.11 -0.86 10.58
CA ASN A 49 11.06 0.11 10.90
C ASN A 49 9.97 0.20 9.81
N LEU A 50 10.22 -0.29 8.58
CA LEU A 50 9.18 -0.38 7.57
C LEU A 50 7.98 -1.20 8.07
N PHE A 51 8.22 -2.32 8.74
CA PHE A 51 7.16 -3.18 9.24
C PHE A 51 6.30 -2.48 10.29
N ASP A 52 6.94 -1.75 11.21
CA ASP A 52 6.25 -0.95 12.22
C ASP A 52 5.39 0.14 11.56
N ILE A 53 5.91 0.82 10.53
CA ILE A 53 5.18 1.83 9.76
C ILE A 53 3.95 1.21 9.06
N LEU A 54 4.10 0.03 8.45
CA LEU A 54 3.00 -0.62 7.71
C LEU A 54 1.87 -1.08 8.63
N ASN A 55 2.18 -1.39 9.90
CA ASN A 55 1.19 -1.76 10.92
C ASN A 55 0.41 -0.57 11.50
N LEU A 56 0.86 0.68 11.28
CA LEU A 56 0.12 1.85 11.73
C LEU A 56 -1.18 2.05 10.95
N GLU A 57 -2.19 2.64 11.57
CA GLU A 57 -3.32 3.21 10.85
C GLU A 57 -2.86 4.44 10.06
N LEU A 58 -2.63 4.25 8.75
CA LEU A 58 -2.20 5.30 7.85
C LEU A 58 -3.41 5.99 7.24
N THR A 59 -3.39 7.32 7.16
CA THR A 59 -4.35 8.05 6.33
C THR A 59 -4.11 7.75 4.84
N VAL A 60 -5.09 8.04 3.98
CA VAL A 60 -4.93 7.92 2.51
C VAL A 60 -3.73 8.72 2.02
N LYS A 61 -3.51 9.90 2.60
CA LYS A 61 -2.38 10.78 2.26
C LYS A 61 -1.04 10.17 2.66
N GLU A 62 -0.94 9.68 3.88
CA GLU A 62 0.28 9.01 4.38
C GLU A 62 0.59 7.77 3.52
N SER A 63 -0.43 6.96 3.23
CA SER A 63 -0.30 5.77 2.39
C SER A 63 0.23 6.08 1.00
N ARG A 64 -0.21 7.20 0.38
CA ARG A 64 0.31 7.66 -0.92
C ARG A 64 1.78 8.10 -0.85
N ILE A 65 2.18 8.78 0.22
CA ILE A 65 3.59 9.15 0.43
C ILE A 65 4.45 7.89 0.60
N ILE A 66 4.02 6.96 1.45
CA ILE A 66 4.73 5.68 1.66
C ILE A 66 4.80 4.88 0.36
N ALA A 67 3.69 4.74 -0.36
CA ALA A 67 3.63 4.10 -1.68
C ALA A 67 4.68 4.66 -2.65
N ASN A 68 4.80 5.99 -2.75
CA ASN A 68 5.80 6.63 -3.61
C ASN A 68 7.24 6.34 -3.14
N ILE A 69 7.47 6.29 -1.84
CA ILE A 69 8.78 5.93 -1.28
C ILE A 69 9.12 4.47 -1.60
N LEU A 70 8.18 3.54 -1.41
CA LEU A 70 8.35 2.11 -1.71
C LEU A 70 8.69 1.84 -3.18
N LYS A 71 8.21 2.68 -4.11
CA LYS A 71 8.61 2.63 -5.52
C LYS A 71 10.09 2.93 -5.75
N SER A 72 10.72 3.72 -4.88
CA SER A 72 12.08 4.25 -5.08
C SER A 72 13.17 3.52 -4.29
N ILE A 73 12.82 2.68 -3.31
CA ILE A 73 13.79 2.04 -2.41
C ILE A 73 13.93 0.54 -2.67
N LYS A 74 15.10 -0.06 -2.47
CA LYS A 74 15.21 -1.52 -2.42
C LYS A 74 14.60 -2.04 -1.11
N ILE A 75 13.49 -2.75 -1.20
CA ILE A 75 12.80 -3.35 -0.05
C ILE A 75 13.51 -4.65 0.29
N ARG A 76 13.89 -4.83 1.56
CA ARG A 76 14.39 -6.10 2.10
C ARG A 76 13.17 -6.92 2.55
N ASN A 77 13.16 -8.22 2.27
CA ASN A 77 12.07 -9.14 2.60
C ASN A 77 10.70 -8.69 2.08
N ILE A 78 10.61 -8.60 0.76
CA ILE A 78 9.41 -8.14 0.07
C ILE A 78 8.19 -9.06 0.29
N GLU A 79 8.41 -10.35 0.51
CA GLU A 79 7.37 -11.34 0.83
C GLU A 79 6.70 -11.02 2.18
N ASP A 80 7.49 -10.71 3.22
CA ASP A 80 6.98 -10.28 4.53
C ASP A 80 6.13 -9.01 4.41
N VAL A 81 6.59 -8.05 3.59
CA VAL A 81 5.85 -6.80 3.33
C VAL A 81 4.51 -7.09 2.65
N ILE A 82 4.49 -7.96 1.65
CA ILE A 82 3.26 -8.38 0.97
C ILE A 82 2.31 -9.07 1.96
N TYR A 83 2.84 -9.98 2.78
CA TYR A 83 2.05 -10.71 3.77
C TYR A 83 1.40 -9.78 4.80
N ILE A 84 2.15 -8.83 5.35
CA ILE A 84 1.63 -7.84 6.31
C ILE A 84 0.51 -7.01 5.68
N LEU A 85 0.71 -6.53 4.46
CA LEU A 85 -0.29 -5.74 3.75
C LEU A 85 -1.57 -6.53 3.49
N CYS A 86 -1.46 -7.75 2.96
CA CYS A 86 -2.61 -8.61 2.69
C CYS A 86 -3.37 -8.99 3.97
N THR A 87 -2.64 -9.24 5.06
CA THR A 87 -3.22 -9.58 6.37
C THR A 87 -3.95 -8.40 6.99
N LYS A 88 -3.37 -7.20 6.89
CA LYS A 88 -3.96 -5.98 7.44
C LYS A 88 -5.28 -5.62 6.74
N ASN A 89 -5.38 -5.86 5.43
CA ASN A 89 -6.59 -5.70 4.63
C ASN A 89 -7.31 -4.35 4.88
N ASP A 90 -6.53 -3.27 4.93
CA ASP A 90 -7.09 -1.93 5.10
C ASP A 90 -7.46 -1.29 3.75
N VAL A 91 -8.19 -0.16 3.79
CA VAL A 91 -8.61 0.56 2.56
C VAL A 91 -7.43 1.06 1.70
N ASN A 92 -6.23 1.17 2.28
CA ASN A 92 -5.03 1.68 1.61
C ASN A 92 -4.13 0.57 1.06
N THR A 93 -4.35 -0.67 1.48
CA THR A 93 -3.61 -1.87 1.11
C THR A 93 -3.46 -2.00 -0.42
N PRO A 94 -4.49 -1.81 -1.26
CA PRO A 94 -4.32 -1.90 -2.70
C PRO A 94 -3.39 -0.82 -3.27
N VAL A 95 -3.36 0.37 -2.68
CA VAL A 95 -2.48 1.47 -3.14
C VAL A 95 -1.02 1.13 -2.84
N LEU A 96 -0.75 0.57 -1.67
CA LEU A 96 0.58 0.14 -1.26
C LEU A 96 1.05 -1.06 -2.10
N LEU A 97 0.21 -2.09 -2.25
CA LEU A 97 0.49 -3.26 -3.08
C LEU A 97 0.71 -2.89 -4.55
N SER A 98 -0.15 -2.05 -5.13
CA SER A 98 0.03 -1.58 -6.51
C SER A 98 1.38 -0.93 -6.71
N SER A 99 1.83 -0.15 -5.72
CA SER A 99 3.08 0.60 -5.79
C SER A 99 4.30 -0.31 -5.68
N ILE A 100 4.23 -1.33 -4.85
CA ILE A 100 5.23 -2.38 -4.74
C ILE A 100 5.30 -3.19 -6.04
N LEU A 101 4.19 -3.78 -6.45
CA LEU A 101 4.13 -4.73 -7.58
C LEU A 101 4.40 -4.08 -8.94
N SER A 102 4.23 -2.75 -9.06
CA SER A 102 4.61 -2.00 -10.26
C SER A 102 6.09 -2.14 -10.65
N ARG A 103 6.95 -2.63 -9.75
CA ARG A 103 8.38 -2.82 -9.99
C ARG A 103 8.76 -4.22 -10.45
N LYS A 104 7.80 -5.13 -10.54
CA LYS A 104 7.99 -6.52 -10.96
C LYS A 104 9.13 -7.22 -10.20
N PHE A 105 8.86 -7.56 -8.94
CA PHE A 105 9.72 -8.43 -8.14
C PHE A 105 9.53 -9.90 -8.53
N ASN A 106 10.62 -10.69 -8.51
CA ASN A 106 10.54 -12.15 -8.64
C ASN A 106 10.15 -12.77 -7.29
N VAL A 107 8.85 -12.75 -7.00
CA VAL A 107 8.25 -13.22 -5.74
C VAL A 107 6.94 -13.92 -6.03
N ASP A 108 6.53 -14.83 -5.16
CA ASP A 108 5.18 -15.38 -5.20
C ASP A 108 4.16 -14.31 -4.77
N ILE A 109 3.22 -13.99 -5.66
CA ILE A 109 2.14 -13.04 -5.39
C ILE A 109 0.80 -13.72 -5.11
N THR A 110 0.76 -15.04 -4.93
CA THR A 110 -0.46 -15.80 -4.57
C THR A 110 -1.20 -15.18 -3.37
N PRO A 111 -0.55 -14.70 -2.30
CA PRO A 111 -1.25 -14.00 -1.22
C PRO A 111 -2.02 -12.74 -1.69
N VAL A 112 -1.45 -12.01 -2.65
CA VAL A 112 -2.09 -10.82 -3.24
C VAL A 112 -3.29 -11.21 -4.11
N ILE A 113 -3.18 -12.31 -4.85
CA ILE A 113 -4.29 -12.83 -5.66
C ILE A 113 -5.45 -13.26 -4.77
N ASN A 114 -5.18 -13.99 -3.70
CA ASN A 114 -6.20 -14.41 -2.73
C ASN A 114 -6.86 -13.19 -2.07
N TYR A 115 -6.06 -12.22 -1.64
CA TYR A 115 -6.54 -10.93 -1.15
C TYR A 115 -7.45 -10.24 -2.18
N LEU A 116 -7.00 -10.13 -3.43
CA LEU A 116 -7.74 -9.48 -4.52
C LEU A 116 -9.08 -10.17 -4.78
N LYS A 117 -9.08 -11.49 -4.95
CA LYS A 117 -10.32 -12.27 -5.17
C LYS A 117 -11.32 -12.09 -4.05
N ASN A 118 -10.86 -11.99 -2.80
CA ASN A 118 -11.75 -11.74 -1.67
C ASN A 118 -12.42 -10.36 -1.75
N ILE A 119 -11.66 -9.31 -2.06
CA ILE A 119 -12.22 -7.95 -2.15
C ILE A 119 -13.08 -7.74 -3.40
N LEU A 120 -12.82 -8.48 -4.50
CA LEU A 120 -13.61 -8.43 -5.73
C LEU A 120 -15.02 -9.03 -5.60
N LYS A 121 -15.32 -9.71 -4.48
CA LYS A 121 -16.68 -10.19 -4.16
C LYS A 121 -17.57 -9.09 -3.56
N GLY A 122 -16.99 -7.97 -3.14
CA GLY A 122 -17.69 -6.87 -2.46
C GLY A 122 -17.88 -5.63 -3.34
N ASP A 123 -18.01 -4.48 -2.67
CA ASP A 123 -18.08 -3.17 -3.34
C ASP A 123 -16.75 -2.80 -4.02
N ILE A 124 -16.79 -2.67 -5.34
CA ILE A 124 -15.60 -2.52 -6.17
C ILE A 124 -15.15 -1.06 -6.19
N LYS A 125 -13.98 -0.82 -5.60
CA LYS A 125 -13.31 0.49 -5.63
C LYS A 125 -12.27 0.55 -6.73
N LEU A 126 -12.10 1.76 -7.29
CA LEU A 126 -11.12 2.03 -8.35
C LEU A 126 -9.69 1.58 -7.98
N ASN A 127 -9.29 1.70 -6.71
CA ASN A 127 -7.96 1.24 -6.26
C ASN A 127 -7.76 -0.28 -6.40
N TYR A 128 -8.83 -1.08 -6.31
CA TYR A 128 -8.78 -2.53 -6.51
C TYR A 128 -8.57 -2.85 -7.99
N LEU A 129 -9.25 -2.13 -8.88
CA LEU A 129 -9.06 -2.26 -10.33
C LEU A 129 -7.65 -1.82 -10.76
N HIS A 130 -7.09 -0.77 -10.14
CA HIS A 130 -5.70 -0.39 -10.38
C HIS A 130 -4.70 -1.46 -9.94
N LEU A 131 -4.93 -2.12 -8.80
CA LEU A 131 -4.11 -3.25 -8.37
C LEU A 131 -4.19 -4.40 -9.38
N LEU A 132 -5.40 -4.74 -9.82
CA LEU A 132 -5.63 -5.76 -10.83
C LEU A 132 -4.88 -5.44 -12.13
N LYS A 133 -4.94 -4.19 -12.62
CA LYS A 133 -4.17 -3.74 -13.80
C LYS A 133 -2.66 -3.88 -13.62
N VAL A 134 -2.14 -3.63 -12.42
CA VAL A 134 -0.71 -3.79 -12.11
C VAL A 134 -0.31 -5.27 -12.15
N ILE A 135 -1.17 -6.15 -11.67
CA ILE A 135 -0.96 -7.60 -11.68
C ILE A 135 -0.98 -8.11 -13.12
N ASP A 136 -2.01 -7.77 -13.90
CA ASP A 136 -2.11 -8.15 -15.32
C ASP A 136 -0.85 -7.76 -16.10
N LYS A 137 -0.40 -6.50 -15.94
CA LYS A 137 0.79 -6.00 -16.63
C LYS A 137 2.10 -6.70 -16.23
N ASN A 138 2.30 -7.00 -14.95
CA ASN A 138 3.62 -7.41 -14.44
C ASN A 138 3.72 -8.91 -14.09
N TYR A 139 2.57 -9.53 -13.83
CA TYR A 139 2.38 -10.89 -13.35
C TYR A 139 1.20 -11.58 -14.08
N PRO A 140 1.16 -11.56 -15.43
CA PRO A 140 -0.01 -12.03 -16.20
C PRO A 140 -0.34 -13.51 -15.95
N THR A 141 0.65 -14.33 -15.58
CA THR A 141 0.46 -15.75 -15.26
C THR A 141 -0.41 -16.00 -14.04
N PHE A 142 -0.66 -14.97 -13.22
CA PHE A 142 -1.52 -15.04 -12.04
C PHE A 142 -2.95 -14.55 -12.32
N ILE A 143 -3.25 -14.12 -13.55
CA ILE A 143 -4.61 -13.79 -13.99
C ILE A 143 -5.30 -15.10 -14.38
N ASP A 144 -6.13 -15.62 -13.48
CA ASP A 144 -6.87 -16.86 -13.70
C ASP A 144 -8.31 -16.64 -14.13
N GLU A 145 -9.02 -17.75 -14.36
CA GLU A 145 -10.38 -17.74 -14.88
C GLU A 145 -11.37 -16.97 -13.99
N ASP A 146 -11.20 -17.00 -12.66
CA ASP A 146 -12.06 -16.25 -11.74
C ASP A 146 -11.93 -14.74 -11.99
N ILE A 147 -10.69 -14.26 -12.15
CA ILE A 147 -10.39 -12.85 -12.44
C ILE A 147 -10.92 -12.47 -13.82
N LEU A 148 -10.73 -13.32 -14.83
CA LEU A 148 -11.25 -13.07 -16.17
C LEU A 148 -12.78 -13.00 -16.18
N ASN A 149 -13.45 -13.90 -15.46
CA ASN A 149 -14.90 -13.89 -15.33
C ASN A 149 -15.40 -12.65 -14.59
N PHE A 150 -14.69 -12.21 -13.54
CA PHE A 150 -14.96 -10.90 -12.92
C PHE A 150 -14.86 -9.77 -13.95
N CYS A 151 -13.79 -9.72 -14.75
CA CYS A 151 -13.62 -8.68 -15.77
C CYS A 151 -14.72 -8.70 -16.83
N LYS A 152 -15.19 -9.88 -17.27
CA LYS A 152 -16.28 -10.00 -18.27
C LYS A 152 -17.59 -9.40 -17.75
N ASN A 153 -17.85 -9.58 -16.47
CA ASN A 153 -19.05 -9.10 -15.80
C ASN A 153 -18.94 -7.64 -15.33
N ASN A 154 -17.75 -7.03 -15.45
CA ASN A 154 -17.49 -5.66 -15.01
C ASN A 154 -17.18 -4.75 -16.20
N GLY A 155 -18.11 -3.83 -16.51
CA GLY A 155 -18.01 -2.94 -17.66
C GLY A 155 -16.96 -1.82 -17.56
N HIS A 156 -16.13 -1.79 -16.51
CA HIS A 156 -15.11 -0.76 -16.33
C HIS A 156 -13.98 -0.91 -17.36
N ASP A 157 -13.44 0.20 -17.87
CA ASP A 157 -12.47 0.19 -18.98
C ASP A 157 -11.17 -0.56 -18.65
N ILE A 158 -10.75 -0.55 -17.38
CA ILE A 158 -9.64 -1.39 -16.90
C ILE A 158 -9.92 -2.88 -17.15
N CYS A 159 -11.13 -3.36 -16.89
CA CYS A 159 -11.51 -4.76 -17.08
C CYS A 159 -11.56 -5.12 -18.57
N LYS A 160 -12.07 -4.22 -19.42
CA LYS A 160 -12.04 -4.39 -20.89
C LYS A 160 -10.61 -4.49 -21.42
N SER A 161 -9.72 -3.61 -20.94
CA SER A 161 -8.29 -3.61 -21.29
C SER A 161 -7.61 -4.94 -20.92
N ILE A 162 -7.93 -5.52 -19.76
CA ILE A 162 -7.39 -6.83 -19.33
C ILE A 162 -7.89 -7.95 -20.23
N LEU A 163 -9.15 -7.89 -20.66
CA LEU A 163 -9.71 -8.86 -21.61
C LEU A 163 -9.21 -8.66 -23.05
N ASN A 164 -8.37 -7.66 -23.30
CA ASN A 164 -7.93 -7.22 -24.63
C ASN A 164 -9.09 -6.86 -25.58
N LEU A 165 -10.24 -6.45 -25.03
CA LEU A 165 -11.42 -6.07 -25.81
C LEU A 165 -11.29 -4.66 -26.44
N ASP A 166 -10.23 -3.92 -26.11
CA ASP A 166 -9.93 -2.61 -26.71
C ASP A 166 -9.24 -2.73 -28.10
N MET A 167 -9.08 -3.94 -28.65
CA MET A 167 -8.45 -4.17 -29.97
C MET A 167 -9.42 -4.40 -31.14
N GLU A 168 -10.74 -4.24 -30.97
CA GLU A 168 -11.72 -4.37 -32.07
C GLU A 168 -12.29 -3.01 -32.54
N ILE A 169 -11.45 -1.99 -32.73
CA ILE A 169 -11.80 -0.85 -33.61
C ILE A 169 -10.52 -0.36 -34.30
N CYS A 170 -10.16 -0.97 -35.42
CA CYS A 170 -9.36 -0.41 -36.51
C CYS A 170 -9.68 -1.18 -37.79
#